data_AF-A0A2M8GMS9-F1
#
_entry.id   AF-A0A2M8GMS9-F1
#
_cell.length_a   1.000
_cell.length_b   1.000
_cell.length_c   1.000
_cell.angle_alpha   90.00
_cell.angle_beta   90.00
_cell.angle_gamma   90.00
#
_symmetry.space_group_name_H-M   'P 1'
#
loop_
_entity.id
_entity.type
_entity.pdbx_description
1 polymer ?
#
loop_
_entity_poly.entity_id
_entity_poly.type
_entity_poly.pdbx_seq_one_letter_code
_entity_poly.pdbx_strand_id
1 'polypeptide(L)'
;MVEAYQVSHRGRVKSAGLTLSMFFEPAEPYLVHPSIKSASEMTKYYADLRKSPPEAVRDRFFPRGTDTSGMIKTGAGLPRTSITTHQGAGQFLVHSLNGNETTKRPPYYEIDRQTGFCILEAHLNKQLASNNYPPNLTSLINQVKYYFSNNDLRSAQLSYEQLIQLAGGYGIDVRRNAQVGREGLFFIHPSIPKSPIHIDRETHKRVFQRGNDLAASFGEIANEKRMVIARSLGITPSEKRDFLPFYFQIDFLLKNDGSVEISDVNIPDVGFFLISLDHEGNETINQAQNTVRPQLNEIVNSIRENVIKHQSKTVNLITRRSVLENYEDTLEIKEIEVLCSALESLGITTQVVSQEQALELNENDLGILMNIDTESDAFKKLLEKRLIDESVPIYPDPYLLLAKNELTDHQQITLNKDAIDSLREAFVAVERASNPGKDYALVAAVNQMFHNSGLPDDCSILHLYIPGQPTPIPFYRYDVRGIQIALNYVKDVKSVVARAIPVSPDNVVLFDNDQKPVYSVFRYMFYQ
;
A
#
# COMPACT_ATOMS: atom_id res chain seq x y z
N MET A 1 -12.73 -10.95 28.05
CA MET A 1 -11.63 -11.58 27.29
C MET A 1 -11.82 -11.17 25.84
N VAL A 2 -10.81 -10.59 25.22
CA VAL A 2 -10.83 -10.35 23.76
C VAL A 2 -10.70 -11.72 23.11
N GLU A 3 -11.68 -12.12 22.29
CA GLU A 3 -11.55 -13.33 21.49
C GLU A 3 -10.40 -13.14 20.50
N ALA A 4 -9.47 -14.10 20.47
CA ALA A 4 -8.32 -14.04 19.59
C ALA A 4 -8.76 -14.04 18.13
N TYR A 5 -8.12 -13.21 17.31
CA TYR A 5 -8.39 -13.18 15.88
C TYR A 5 -7.98 -14.50 15.23
N GLN A 6 -8.83 -15.01 14.34
CA GLN A 6 -8.45 -16.06 13.43
C GLN A 6 -7.53 -15.50 12.34
N VAL A 7 -6.66 -16.35 11.78
CA VAL A 7 -5.78 -15.99 10.67
C VAL A 7 -6.07 -16.87 9.48
N SER A 8 -6.16 -16.25 8.30
CA SER A 8 -6.37 -16.97 7.07
C SER A 8 -5.22 -17.95 6.76
N HIS A 9 -5.55 -19.21 6.47
CA HIS A 9 -4.58 -20.21 6.01
C HIS A 9 -4.01 -19.93 4.61
N ARG A 10 -4.55 -18.93 3.91
CA ARG A 10 -4.12 -18.47 2.60
C ARG A 10 -3.99 -16.96 2.63
N GLY A 11 -3.17 -16.41 1.77
CA GLY A 11 -3.03 -14.98 1.67
C GLY A 11 -2.38 -14.53 0.38
N ARG A 12 -1.90 -13.29 0.41
CA ARG A 12 -1.40 -12.59 -0.76
C ARG A 12 0.07 -12.27 -0.56
N VAL A 13 0.90 -12.41 -1.58
CA VAL A 13 2.25 -11.84 -1.59
C VAL A 13 2.18 -10.57 -2.42
N LYS A 14 2.55 -9.44 -1.82
CA LYS A 14 2.77 -8.19 -2.55
C LYS A 14 4.26 -8.06 -2.77
N SER A 15 4.69 -7.90 -4.01
CA SER A 15 6.11 -7.79 -4.33
C SER A 15 6.41 -6.59 -5.23
N ALA A 16 7.67 -6.20 -5.22
CA ALA A 16 8.22 -5.21 -6.11
C ALA A 16 8.05 -5.65 -7.57
N GLY A 17 7.79 -4.68 -8.45
CA GLY A 17 7.69 -4.87 -9.89
C GLY A 17 9.00 -5.32 -10.51
N LEU A 18 10.12 -4.91 -9.93
CA LEU A 18 11.47 -5.17 -10.41
C LEU A 18 12.39 -5.67 -9.28
N THR A 19 13.56 -6.16 -9.65
CA THR A 19 14.54 -6.75 -8.74
C THR A 19 15.29 -5.68 -7.95
N LEU A 20 15.84 -6.09 -6.80
CA LEU A 20 16.72 -5.26 -5.97
C LEU A 20 18.10 -5.03 -6.61
N SER A 21 18.52 -5.94 -7.50
CA SER A 21 19.77 -5.83 -8.27
C SER A 21 19.93 -4.47 -8.95
N MET A 22 18.84 -3.91 -9.45
CA MET A 22 18.82 -2.63 -10.16
C MET A 22 19.41 -1.46 -9.36
N PHE A 23 19.43 -1.55 -8.03
CA PHE A 23 20.00 -0.51 -7.18
C PHE A 23 21.08 -1.00 -6.23
N PHE A 24 21.20 -2.29 -5.91
CA PHE A 24 22.35 -2.77 -5.11
C PHE A 24 23.62 -3.00 -5.94
N GLU A 25 23.51 -3.59 -7.14
CA GLU A 25 24.69 -3.89 -7.98
C GLU A 25 25.53 -2.63 -8.32
N PRO A 26 24.93 -1.46 -8.63
CA PRO A 26 25.70 -0.23 -8.86
C PRO A 26 26.44 0.32 -7.64
N ALA A 27 25.98 0.02 -6.43
CA ALA A 27 26.60 0.48 -5.19
C ALA A 27 27.68 -0.49 -4.67
N GLU A 28 27.67 -1.75 -5.10
CA GLU A 28 28.57 -2.80 -4.61
C GLU A 28 30.06 -2.38 -4.60
N PRO A 29 30.64 -1.79 -5.67
CA PRO A 29 32.04 -1.36 -5.64
C PRO A 29 32.34 -0.31 -4.57
N TYR A 30 31.37 0.58 -4.28
CA TYR A 30 31.50 1.58 -3.23
C TYR A 30 31.37 0.96 -1.84
N LEU A 31 30.45 0.02 -1.65
CA LEU A 31 30.23 -0.67 -0.38
C LEU A 31 31.44 -1.51 0.05
N VAL A 32 32.06 -2.20 -0.90
CA VAL A 32 33.24 -3.05 -0.65
C VAL A 32 34.50 -2.20 -0.46
N HIS A 33 34.72 -1.21 -1.34
CA HIS A 33 35.89 -0.34 -1.31
C HIS A 33 35.51 1.13 -1.53
N PRO A 34 35.12 1.85 -0.45
CA PRO A 34 34.74 3.25 -0.55
C PRO A 34 35.90 4.11 -1.06
N SER A 35 35.71 4.75 -2.21
CA SER A 35 36.71 5.63 -2.84
C SER A 35 36.05 6.74 -3.64
N ILE A 36 36.83 7.78 -3.99
CA ILE A 36 36.35 8.85 -4.87
C ILE A 36 35.83 8.29 -6.20
N LYS A 37 36.56 7.31 -6.77
CA LYS A 37 36.19 6.68 -8.05
C LYS A 37 34.87 5.91 -7.94
N SER A 38 34.77 4.99 -6.97
CA SER A 38 33.57 4.17 -6.80
C SER A 38 32.34 5.01 -6.43
N ALA A 39 32.49 6.06 -5.63
CA ALA A 39 31.41 7.00 -5.32
C ALA A 39 30.93 7.77 -6.56
N SER A 40 31.86 8.22 -7.42
CA SER A 40 31.51 8.95 -8.64
C SER A 40 30.83 8.05 -9.68
N GLU A 41 31.31 6.82 -9.86
CA GLU A 41 30.69 5.82 -10.74
C GLU A 41 29.26 5.47 -10.29
N MET A 42 29.07 5.19 -9.00
CA MET A 42 27.77 4.93 -8.38
C MET A 42 26.80 6.12 -8.56
N THR A 43 27.27 7.33 -8.23
CA THR A 43 26.45 8.56 -8.35
C THR A 43 26.03 8.83 -9.79
N LYS A 44 26.95 8.61 -10.75
CA LYS A 44 26.66 8.73 -12.18
C LYS A 44 25.61 7.72 -12.62
N TYR A 45 25.73 6.44 -12.21
CA TYR A 45 24.75 5.42 -12.55
C TYR A 45 23.34 5.79 -12.11
N TYR A 46 23.16 6.19 -10.85
CA TYR A 46 21.84 6.60 -10.35
C TYR A 46 21.32 7.87 -11.02
N ALA A 47 22.21 8.81 -11.39
CA ALA A 47 21.82 9.98 -12.17
C ALA A 47 21.29 9.60 -13.56
N ASP A 48 21.95 8.65 -14.24
CA ASP A 48 21.54 8.17 -15.56
C ASP A 48 20.24 7.37 -15.48
N LEU A 49 20.07 6.54 -14.44
CA LEU A 49 18.85 5.75 -14.20
C LEU A 49 17.60 6.64 -14.07
N ARG A 50 17.72 7.81 -13.45
CA ARG A 50 16.64 8.81 -13.39
C ARG A 50 16.38 9.50 -14.72
N LYS A 51 17.44 9.90 -15.42
CA LYS A 51 17.32 10.67 -16.67
C LYS A 51 16.71 9.84 -17.78
N SER A 52 17.07 8.56 -17.84
CA SER A 52 16.66 7.65 -18.90
C SER A 52 16.50 6.24 -18.33
N PRO A 53 15.41 5.94 -17.60
CA PRO A 53 15.21 4.62 -17.05
C PRO A 53 15.05 3.56 -18.15
N PRO A 54 15.49 2.31 -17.89
CA PRO A 54 15.27 1.18 -18.79
C PRO A 54 13.80 0.97 -19.15
N GLU A 55 13.55 0.30 -20.27
CA GLU A 55 12.19 -0.04 -20.72
C GLU A 55 11.38 -0.79 -19.66
N ALA A 56 11.97 -1.80 -19.02
CA ALA A 56 11.33 -2.58 -17.96
C ALA A 56 10.81 -1.72 -16.78
N VAL A 57 11.41 -0.55 -16.50
CA VAL A 57 10.91 0.40 -15.50
C VAL A 57 9.72 1.18 -16.05
N ARG A 58 9.86 1.69 -17.28
CA ARG A 58 8.82 2.50 -17.93
C ARG A 58 7.54 1.70 -18.13
N ASP A 59 7.66 0.42 -18.45
CA ASP A 59 6.54 -0.50 -18.64
C ASP A 59 5.68 -0.71 -17.40
N ARG A 60 6.26 -0.53 -16.21
CA ARG A 60 5.51 -0.60 -14.94
C ARG A 60 4.61 0.60 -14.68
N PHE A 61 4.79 1.69 -15.43
CA PHE A 61 3.95 2.89 -15.34
C PHE A 61 2.99 2.95 -16.53
N PHE A 62 2.49 1.80 -16.98
CA PHE A 62 1.48 1.71 -18.03
C PHE A 62 0.12 2.27 -17.54
N PRO A 63 -0.63 3.01 -18.37
CA PRO A 63 -0.36 3.38 -19.76
C PRO A 63 0.68 4.51 -19.85
N ARG A 64 1.50 4.50 -20.90
CA ARG A 64 2.52 5.54 -21.10
C ARG A 64 1.86 6.87 -21.48
N GLY A 65 2.33 7.97 -20.90
CA GLY A 65 1.83 9.33 -21.13
C GLY A 65 2.81 10.43 -20.74
N THR A 66 2.49 11.69 -21.06
CA THR A 66 3.31 12.86 -20.69
C THR A 66 3.53 12.96 -19.18
N ASP A 67 2.52 12.61 -18.39
CA ASP A 67 2.56 12.70 -16.93
C ASP A 67 3.41 11.59 -16.31
N THR A 68 3.37 10.37 -16.86
CA THR A 68 4.27 9.26 -16.46
C THR A 68 5.74 9.58 -16.76
N SER A 69 5.99 10.34 -17.84
CA SER A 69 7.32 10.85 -18.18
C SER A 69 7.82 11.89 -17.19
N GLY A 70 6.90 12.68 -16.62
CA GLY A 70 7.16 13.62 -15.52
C GLY A 70 7.45 12.90 -14.21
N MET A 71 6.65 11.91 -13.81
CA MET A 71 6.86 11.13 -12.58
C MET A 71 8.22 10.42 -12.55
N ILE A 72 8.71 9.99 -13.72
CA ILE A 72 10.05 9.44 -13.91
C ILE A 72 11.16 10.50 -13.77
N LYS A 73 10.92 11.74 -14.24
CA LYS A 73 11.94 12.80 -14.33
C LYS A 73 11.97 13.76 -13.13
N THR A 74 10.86 13.90 -12.40
CA THR A 74 10.69 14.86 -11.29
C THR A 74 10.36 14.18 -9.97
N GLY A 75 10.10 12.87 -9.95
CA GLY A 75 9.94 12.10 -8.71
C GLY A 75 11.25 12.02 -7.93
N ALA A 76 11.18 12.08 -6.61
CA ALA A 76 12.33 12.03 -5.70
C ALA A 76 13.05 10.66 -5.62
N GLY A 77 12.86 9.75 -6.59
CA GLY A 77 13.31 8.36 -6.45
C GLY A 77 13.89 7.71 -7.70
N LEU A 78 14.75 6.73 -7.45
CA LEU A 78 15.04 5.59 -8.33
C LEU A 78 13.75 4.81 -8.68
N PRO A 79 13.80 3.75 -9.50
CA PRO A 79 12.60 2.99 -9.87
C PRO A 79 11.80 2.53 -8.65
N ARG A 80 10.66 3.20 -8.39
CA ARG A 80 9.73 2.91 -7.27
C ARG A 80 9.32 1.43 -7.27
N THR A 81 9.26 0.86 -8.46
CA THR A 81 8.95 -0.53 -8.75
C THR A 81 9.92 -1.53 -8.14
N SER A 82 11.18 -1.17 -7.88
CA SER A 82 12.16 -2.09 -7.25
C SER A 82 12.10 -2.09 -5.72
N ILE A 83 11.51 -1.04 -5.12
CA ILE A 83 11.57 -0.79 -3.67
C ILE A 83 10.19 -0.63 -3.01
N THR A 84 9.10 -0.80 -3.77
CA THR A 84 7.73 -0.76 -3.25
C THR A 84 6.89 -1.90 -3.77
N THR A 85 5.91 -2.32 -2.99
CA THR A 85 5.02 -3.46 -3.26
C THR A 85 3.60 -3.05 -3.65
N HIS A 86 3.41 -1.81 -4.14
CA HIS A 86 2.10 -1.30 -4.54
C HIS A 86 1.53 -2.10 -5.73
N GLN A 87 0.28 -2.55 -5.65
CA GLN A 87 -0.31 -3.52 -6.60
C GLN A 87 -0.31 -3.11 -8.09
N GLY A 88 -0.24 -1.81 -8.42
CA GLY A 88 -0.15 -1.35 -9.80
C GLY A 88 1.26 -1.54 -10.39
N ALA A 89 2.26 -0.93 -9.76
CA ALA A 89 3.66 -0.98 -10.21
C ALA A 89 4.39 -2.27 -9.77
N GLY A 90 3.89 -2.89 -8.71
CA GLY A 90 4.36 -4.13 -8.11
C GLY A 90 3.68 -5.36 -8.68
N GLN A 91 4.01 -6.51 -8.13
CA GLN A 91 3.43 -7.79 -8.50
C GLN A 91 2.59 -8.35 -7.35
N PHE A 92 1.75 -9.31 -7.70
CA PHE A 92 0.85 -9.95 -6.76
C PHE A 92 0.84 -11.47 -6.98
N LEU A 93 1.04 -12.25 -5.91
CA LEU A 93 0.98 -13.72 -5.91
C LEU A 93 0.10 -14.23 -4.77
N VAL A 94 -0.22 -15.52 -4.77
CA VAL A 94 -0.99 -16.17 -3.69
C VAL A 94 -0.09 -17.13 -2.92
N HIS A 95 -0.24 -17.16 -1.60
CA HIS A 95 0.42 -18.14 -0.73
C HIS A 95 -0.60 -18.96 0.06
N SER A 96 -0.16 -20.11 0.55
CA SER A 96 -0.95 -20.99 1.39
C SER A 96 -0.11 -21.64 2.48
N LEU A 97 -0.75 -22.01 3.58
CA LEU A 97 -0.16 -22.82 4.64
C LEU A 97 0.13 -24.23 4.11
N ASN A 98 1.35 -24.72 4.35
CA ASN A 98 1.69 -26.13 4.20
C ASN A 98 1.27 -26.89 5.46
N GLY A 99 0.18 -27.65 5.39
CA GLY A 99 -0.47 -28.25 6.57
C GLY A 99 0.36 -29.29 7.32
N ASN A 100 1.34 -29.94 6.67
CA ASN A 100 2.00 -31.15 7.21
C ASN A 100 3.53 -31.08 7.30
N GLU A 101 4.18 -30.07 6.73
CA GLU A 101 5.65 -30.04 6.64
C GLU A 101 6.25 -28.87 7.41
N THR A 102 7.15 -29.20 8.34
CA THR A 102 8.15 -28.26 8.85
C THR A 102 9.36 -28.37 7.94
N THR A 103 9.61 -27.36 7.12
CA THR A 103 10.79 -27.32 6.26
C THR A 103 12.01 -26.87 7.06
N LYS A 104 13.11 -27.62 6.99
CA LYS A 104 14.40 -27.21 7.58
C LYS A 104 15.16 -26.20 6.70
N ARG A 105 14.70 -25.99 5.46
CA ARG A 105 15.35 -25.08 4.51
C ARG A 105 14.80 -23.66 4.69
N PRO A 106 15.66 -22.63 4.51
CA PRO A 106 15.24 -21.25 4.37
C PRO A 106 14.08 -21.10 3.37
N PRO A 107 13.12 -20.19 3.63
CA PRO A 107 12.09 -19.85 2.66
C PRO A 107 12.75 -19.32 1.38
N TYR A 108 12.38 -19.92 0.24
CA TYR A 108 12.89 -19.57 -1.09
C TYR A 108 11.78 -19.84 -2.10
N TYR A 109 11.38 -18.80 -2.84
CA TYR A 109 10.30 -18.82 -3.81
C TYR A 109 10.74 -18.13 -5.10
N GLU A 110 10.29 -18.65 -6.24
CA GLU A 110 10.63 -18.11 -7.55
C GLU A 110 9.38 -17.74 -8.33
N ILE A 111 9.44 -16.60 -9.00
CA ILE A 111 8.47 -16.18 -10.01
C ILE A 111 8.85 -16.87 -11.33
N ASP A 112 7.88 -17.54 -11.96
CA ASP A 112 8.05 -18.10 -13.30
C ASP A 112 7.85 -17.01 -14.35
N ARG A 113 6.67 -16.39 -14.30
CA ARG A 113 6.26 -15.36 -15.26
C ARG A 113 5.24 -14.43 -14.66
N GLN A 114 5.07 -13.30 -15.33
CA GLN A 114 4.08 -12.30 -14.97
C GLN A 114 2.94 -12.32 -15.97
N THR A 115 1.76 -11.95 -15.48
CA THR A 115 0.55 -11.80 -16.27
C THR A 115 0.08 -10.36 -16.15
N GLY A 116 -0.49 -9.82 -17.23
CA GLY A 116 -1.21 -8.55 -17.17
C GLY A 116 -2.67 -8.80 -16.80
N PHE A 117 -3.25 -7.92 -15.99
CA PHE A 117 -4.68 -7.90 -15.74
C PHE A 117 -5.18 -6.47 -15.59
N CYS A 118 -6.33 -6.15 -16.18
CA CYS A 118 -6.90 -4.80 -16.15
C CYS A 118 -8.27 -4.81 -15.47
N ILE A 119 -8.45 -3.94 -14.49
CA ILE A 119 -9.73 -3.69 -13.84
C ILE A 119 -10.37 -2.46 -14.49
N LEU A 120 -11.65 -2.56 -14.85
CA LEU A 120 -12.41 -1.39 -15.32
C LEU A 120 -12.67 -0.45 -14.15
N GLU A 121 -12.21 0.80 -14.25
CA GLU A 121 -12.40 1.80 -13.19
C GLU A 121 -13.87 2.22 -13.09
N ALA A 122 -14.33 2.47 -11.86
CA ALA A 122 -15.72 2.70 -11.52
C ALA A 122 -16.32 3.92 -12.25
N HIS A 123 -15.55 5.01 -12.41
CA HIS A 123 -16.02 6.19 -13.14
C HIS A 123 -16.25 5.89 -14.62
N LEU A 124 -15.38 5.09 -15.26
CA LEU A 124 -15.57 4.72 -16.65
C LEU A 124 -16.74 3.74 -16.79
N ASN A 125 -16.85 2.76 -15.88
CA ASN A 125 -17.97 1.82 -15.87
C ASN A 125 -19.33 2.55 -15.78
N LYS A 126 -19.45 3.54 -14.88
CA LYS A 126 -20.68 4.34 -14.74
C LYS A 126 -21.04 5.09 -16.03
N GLN A 127 -20.04 5.71 -16.67
CA GLN A 127 -20.26 6.44 -17.92
C GLN A 127 -20.66 5.50 -19.07
N LEU A 128 -20.03 4.33 -19.17
CA LEU A 128 -20.40 3.30 -20.15
C LEU A 128 -21.83 2.80 -19.92
N ALA A 129 -22.19 2.49 -18.67
CA ALA A 129 -23.54 2.07 -18.31
C ALA A 129 -24.59 3.12 -18.70
N SER A 130 -24.31 4.39 -18.43
CA SER A 130 -25.18 5.52 -18.80
C SER A 130 -25.37 5.68 -20.31
N ASN A 131 -24.44 5.14 -21.10
CA ASN A 131 -24.46 5.12 -22.56
C ASN A 131 -24.82 3.73 -23.13
N ASN A 132 -25.40 2.84 -22.34
CA ASN A 132 -25.77 1.47 -22.72
C ASN A 132 -24.60 0.65 -23.32
N TYR A 133 -23.40 0.82 -22.77
CA TYR A 133 -22.18 0.09 -23.15
C TYR A 133 -21.92 0.08 -24.66
N PRO A 134 -21.54 1.22 -25.27
CA PRO A 134 -21.34 1.32 -26.71
C PRO A 134 -20.44 0.19 -27.27
N PRO A 135 -20.90 -0.62 -28.24
CA PRO A 135 -20.19 -1.85 -28.62
C PRO A 135 -18.75 -1.65 -29.09
N ASN A 136 -18.47 -0.53 -29.77
CA ASN A 136 -17.15 -0.14 -30.22
C ASN A 136 -16.19 0.18 -29.05
N LEU A 137 -16.65 0.89 -28.02
CA LEU A 137 -15.85 1.16 -26.82
C LEU A 137 -15.62 -0.12 -26.02
N THR A 138 -16.64 -0.96 -25.86
CA THR A 138 -16.53 -2.26 -25.21
C THR A 138 -15.51 -3.16 -25.93
N SER A 139 -15.53 -3.16 -27.27
CA SER A 139 -14.56 -3.90 -28.07
C SER A 139 -13.12 -3.40 -27.84
N LEU A 140 -12.90 -2.08 -27.80
CA LEU A 140 -11.58 -1.51 -27.52
C LEU A 140 -11.08 -1.83 -26.10
N ILE A 141 -11.96 -1.79 -25.09
CA ILE A 141 -11.62 -2.20 -23.72
C ILE A 141 -11.15 -3.66 -23.69
N ASN A 142 -11.87 -4.55 -24.38
CA ASN A 142 -11.49 -5.96 -24.48
C ASN A 142 -10.17 -6.16 -25.23
N GLN A 143 -9.88 -5.34 -26.26
CA GLN A 143 -8.58 -5.36 -26.95
C GLN A 143 -7.45 -4.91 -26.02
N VAL A 144 -7.64 -3.85 -25.25
CA VAL A 144 -6.64 -3.40 -24.25
C VAL A 144 -6.35 -4.51 -23.25
N LYS A 145 -7.41 -5.13 -22.68
CA LYS A 145 -7.30 -6.27 -21.76
C LYS A 145 -6.53 -7.44 -22.38
N TYR A 146 -6.87 -7.80 -23.61
CA TYR A 146 -6.22 -8.90 -24.34
C TYR A 146 -4.74 -8.63 -24.58
N TYR A 147 -4.38 -7.46 -25.12
CA TYR A 147 -2.97 -7.16 -25.42
C TYR A 147 -2.14 -7.00 -24.15
N PHE A 148 -2.69 -6.36 -23.10
CA PHE A 148 -1.99 -6.20 -21.83
C PHE A 148 -1.76 -7.54 -21.14
N SER A 149 -2.74 -8.45 -21.13
CA SER A 149 -2.58 -9.77 -20.52
C SER A 149 -1.53 -10.64 -21.21
N ASN A 150 -1.33 -10.45 -22.51
CA ASN A 150 -0.28 -11.10 -23.31
C ASN A 150 1.07 -10.35 -23.30
N ASN A 151 1.21 -9.32 -22.47
CA ASN A 151 2.41 -8.48 -22.38
C ASN A 151 2.78 -7.77 -23.70
N ASP A 152 1.81 -7.59 -24.62
CA ASP A 152 1.97 -6.75 -25.82
C ASP A 152 1.59 -5.30 -25.48
N LEU A 153 2.48 -4.64 -24.75
CA LEU A 153 2.25 -3.29 -24.24
C LEU A 153 2.11 -2.25 -25.36
N ARG A 154 2.70 -2.49 -26.54
CA ARG A 154 2.59 -1.57 -27.68
C ARG A 154 1.18 -1.59 -28.26
N SER A 155 0.63 -2.77 -28.52
CA SER A 155 -0.74 -2.91 -29.04
C SER A 155 -1.77 -2.50 -27.98
N ALA A 156 -1.50 -2.77 -26.70
CA ALA A 156 -2.33 -2.30 -25.59
C ALA A 156 -2.37 -0.77 -25.53
N GLN A 157 -1.22 -0.10 -25.64
CA GLN A 157 -1.13 1.36 -25.67
C GLN A 157 -1.93 1.96 -26.82
N LEU A 158 -1.75 1.42 -28.04
CA LEU A 158 -2.46 1.90 -29.22
C LEU A 158 -3.99 1.76 -29.06
N SER A 159 -4.44 0.62 -28.56
CA SER A 159 -5.86 0.35 -28.30
C SER A 159 -6.42 1.30 -27.23
N TYR A 160 -5.63 1.61 -26.21
CA TYR A 160 -6.03 2.52 -25.13
C TYR A 160 -6.10 3.98 -25.62
N GLU A 161 -5.18 4.41 -26.48
CA GLU A 161 -5.25 5.73 -27.12
C GLU A 161 -6.47 5.86 -28.04
N GLN A 162 -6.79 4.82 -28.80
CA GLN A 162 -8.01 4.76 -29.61
C GLN A 162 -9.28 4.79 -28.75
N LEU A 163 -9.27 4.10 -27.61
CA LEU A 163 -10.37 4.15 -26.62
C LEU A 163 -10.60 5.59 -26.14
N ILE A 164 -9.54 6.31 -25.76
CA ILE A 164 -9.62 7.71 -25.33
C ILE A 164 -10.21 8.59 -26.45
N GLN A 165 -9.69 8.45 -27.67
CA GLN A 165 -10.14 9.27 -28.80
C GLN A 165 -11.60 9.03 -29.15
N LEU A 166 -12.04 7.76 -29.19
CA LEU A 166 -13.39 7.41 -29.58
C LEU A 166 -14.41 7.73 -28.49
N ALA A 167 -14.05 7.53 -27.22
CA ALA A 167 -14.91 7.82 -26.08
C ALA A 167 -15.32 9.29 -26.00
N GLY A 168 -14.43 10.22 -26.40
CA GLY A 168 -14.76 11.64 -26.50
C GLY A 168 -15.96 11.93 -27.41
N GLY A 169 -16.18 11.14 -28.47
CA GLY A 169 -17.35 11.25 -29.34
C GLY A 169 -18.68 10.84 -28.69
N TYR A 170 -18.61 10.12 -27.55
CA TYR A 170 -19.76 9.72 -26.72
C TYR A 170 -19.91 10.61 -25.48
N GLY A 171 -19.09 11.65 -25.32
CA GLY A 171 -19.05 12.44 -24.10
C GLY A 171 -18.55 11.65 -22.88
N ILE A 172 -17.73 10.62 -23.12
CA ILE A 172 -17.15 9.77 -22.07
C ILE A 172 -15.70 10.18 -21.82
N ASP A 173 -15.41 10.56 -20.58
CA ASP A 173 -14.07 10.88 -20.11
C ASP A 173 -13.38 9.63 -19.57
N VAL A 174 -12.53 9.02 -20.40
CA VAL A 174 -11.70 7.87 -20.02
C VAL A 174 -10.63 8.30 -19.01
N ARG A 175 -10.01 9.45 -19.23
CA ARG A 175 -9.04 10.07 -18.32
C ARG A 175 -9.65 11.28 -17.65
N ARG A 176 -9.39 11.46 -16.35
CA ARG A 176 -9.94 12.55 -15.55
C ARG A 176 -8.93 13.14 -14.57
N ASN A 177 -9.24 14.34 -14.07
CA ASN A 177 -8.50 14.93 -12.96
C ASN A 177 -9.08 14.42 -11.63
N ALA A 178 -8.30 13.63 -10.89
CA ALA A 178 -8.70 13.01 -9.63
C ALA A 178 -7.45 12.73 -8.77
N GLN A 179 -7.62 12.57 -7.45
CA GLN A 179 -6.51 12.18 -6.60
C GLN A 179 -6.11 10.72 -6.86
N VAL A 180 -7.11 9.84 -6.96
CA VAL A 180 -7.01 8.38 -7.19
C VAL A 180 -7.92 7.97 -8.35
N GLY A 181 -7.52 6.97 -9.16
CA GLY A 181 -8.33 6.45 -10.27
C GLY A 181 -8.46 7.42 -11.44
N ARG A 182 -7.33 7.93 -11.93
CA ARG A 182 -7.25 8.94 -13.02
C ARG A 182 -7.44 8.35 -14.41
N GLU A 183 -7.06 7.09 -14.58
CA GLU A 183 -7.15 6.33 -15.82
C GLU A 183 -8.46 5.56 -15.87
N GLY A 184 -8.97 5.23 -17.07
CA GLY A 184 -10.21 4.48 -17.24
C GLY A 184 -10.09 2.99 -16.90
N LEU A 185 -8.85 2.51 -16.83
CA LEU A 185 -8.51 1.13 -16.50
C LEU A 185 -7.38 1.14 -15.46
N PHE A 186 -7.49 0.27 -14.47
CA PHE A 186 -6.48 0.03 -13.45
C PHE A 186 -5.67 -1.22 -13.82
N PHE A 187 -4.38 -1.04 -14.07
CA PHE A 187 -3.48 -2.09 -14.55
C PHE A 187 -2.71 -2.70 -13.38
N ILE A 188 -2.73 -4.03 -13.28
CA ILE A 188 -1.98 -4.77 -12.27
C ILE A 188 -1.17 -5.90 -12.91
N HIS A 189 -0.11 -6.34 -12.22
CA HIS A 189 0.78 -7.40 -12.68
C HIS A 189 0.79 -8.64 -11.77
N PRO A 190 -0.29 -9.46 -11.76
CA PRO A 190 -0.26 -10.74 -11.06
C PRO A 190 0.85 -11.64 -11.60
N SER A 191 1.47 -12.43 -10.74
CA SER A 191 2.58 -13.31 -11.12
C SER A 191 2.29 -14.76 -10.77
N ILE A 192 2.79 -15.65 -11.63
CA ILE A 192 2.69 -17.09 -11.48
C ILE A 192 4.04 -17.57 -10.92
N PRO A 193 4.05 -18.27 -9.78
CA PRO A 193 5.29 -18.79 -9.23
C PRO A 193 5.71 -20.09 -9.95
N LYS A 194 7.02 -20.40 -9.98
CA LYS A 194 7.54 -21.67 -10.54
C LYS A 194 7.00 -22.89 -9.80
N SER A 195 6.71 -22.72 -8.51
CA SER A 195 6.08 -23.71 -7.64
C SER A 195 5.12 -23.01 -6.68
N PRO A 196 4.07 -23.68 -6.18
CA PRO A 196 3.15 -23.06 -5.22
C PRO A 196 3.88 -22.48 -4.00
N ILE A 197 3.54 -21.25 -3.63
CA ILE A 197 4.13 -20.59 -2.46
C ILE A 197 3.48 -21.16 -1.20
N HIS A 198 4.25 -22.02 -0.54
CA HIS A 198 3.86 -22.70 0.68
C HIS A 198 4.63 -22.14 1.88
N ILE A 199 3.90 -21.60 2.84
CA ILE A 199 4.45 -21.13 4.12
C ILE A 199 4.42 -22.30 5.09
N ASP A 200 5.56 -22.63 5.68
CA ASP A 200 5.65 -23.73 6.64
C ASP A 200 4.88 -23.43 7.93
N ARG A 201 4.54 -24.50 8.65
CA ARG A 201 3.71 -24.41 9.85
C ARG A 201 4.33 -23.56 10.96
N GLU A 202 5.65 -23.58 11.14
CA GLU A 202 6.30 -22.84 12.22
C GLU A 202 6.35 -21.35 11.90
N THR A 203 6.65 -20.99 10.64
CA THR A 203 6.55 -19.59 10.19
C THR A 203 5.11 -19.07 10.30
N HIS A 204 4.12 -19.88 9.93
CA HIS A 204 2.72 -19.50 10.08
C HIS A 204 2.31 -19.30 11.55
N LYS A 205 2.78 -20.16 12.48
CA LYS A 205 2.58 -19.95 13.93
C LYS A 205 3.20 -18.64 14.41
N ARG A 206 4.41 -18.29 13.95
CA ARG A 206 5.06 -17.01 14.29
C ARG A 206 4.24 -15.83 13.78
N VAL A 207 3.76 -15.88 12.53
CA VAL A 207 2.84 -14.88 11.96
C VAL A 207 1.57 -14.75 12.81
N PHE A 208 0.94 -15.87 13.15
CA PHE A 208 -0.27 -15.90 13.97
C PHE A 208 -0.07 -15.26 15.34
N GLN A 209 1.00 -15.66 16.05
CA GLN A 209 1.32 -15.13 17.37
C GLN A 209 1.59 -13.64 17.31
N ARG A 210 2.47 -13.20 16.40
CA ARG A 210 2.85 -11.78 16.26
C ARG A 210 1.66 -10.89 15.94
N GLY A 211 0.78 -11.32 15.04
CA GLY A 211 -0.41 -10.55 14.69
C GLY A 211 -1.45 -10.48 15.80
N ASN A 212 -1.64 -11.58 16.56
CA ASN A 212 -2.55 -11.57 17.73
C ASN A 212 -1.98 -10.75 18.90
N ASP A 213 -0.68 -10.82 19.15
CA ASP A 213 -0.01 -9.99 20.16
C ASP A 213 -0.21 -8.50 19.86
N LEU A 214 -0.04 -8.11 18.59
CA LEU A 214 -0.34 -6.74 18.14
C LEU A 214 -1.82 -6.41 18.31
N ALA A 215 -2.73 -7.27 17.86
CA ALA A 215 -4.17 -7.02 17.95
C ALA A 215 -4.68 -6.87 19.40
N ALA A 216 -4.08 -7.59 20.35
CA ALA A 216 -4.38 -7.46 21.77
C ALA A 216 -4.10 -6.04 22.31
N SER A 217 -3.13 -5.32 21.71
CA SER A 217 -2.79 -3.94 22.08
C SER A 217 -3.67 -2.86 21.42
N PHE A 218 -4.52 -3.20 20.44
CA PHE A 218 -5.28 -2.20 19.68
C PHE A 218 -6.18 -1.33 20.57
N GLY A 219 -6.83 -1.95 21.56
CA GLY A 219 -7.66 -1.23 22.52
C GLY A 219 -6.85 -0.19 23.32
N GLU A 220 -5.68 -0.58 23.82
CA GLU A 220 -4.80 0.32 24.58
C GLU A 220 -4.27 1.46 23.72
N ILE A 221 -3.78 1.16 22.51
CA ILE A 221 -3.28 2.15 21.54
C ILE A 221 -4.38 3.17 21.18
N ALA A 222 -5.60 2.70 20.88
CA ALA A 222 -6.73 3.59 20.61
C ALA A 222 -7.04 4.49 21.82
N ASN A 223 -6.96 3.95 23.03
CA ASN A 223 -7.15 4.73 24.26
C ASN A 223 -6.07 5.81 24.44
N GLU A 224 -4.80 5.48 24.18
CA GLU A 224 -3.71 6.44 24.28
C GLU A 224 -3.94 7.63 23.32
N LYS A 225 -4.28 7.36 22.06
CA LYS A 225 -4.60 8.41 21.07
C LYS A 225 -5.83 9.22 21.49
N ARG A 226 -6.88 8.57 21.99
CA ARG A 226 -8.09 9.20 22.54
C ARG A 226 -7.75 10.18 23.66
N MET A 227 -6.93 9.75 24.63
CA MET A 227 -6.56 10.58 25.77
C MET A 227 -5.67 11.77 25.39
N VAL A 228 -4.79 11.62 24.39
CA VAL A 228 -3.99 12.75 23.87
C VAL A 228 -4.90 13.82 23.28
N ILE A 229 -5.90 13.44 22.49
CA ILE A 229 -6.86 14.38 21.89
C ILE A 229 -7.78 14.99 22.94
N ALA A 230 -8.27 14.19 23.89
CA ALA A 230 -9.09 14.69 25.00
C ALA A 230 -8.36 15.80 25.78
N ARG A 231 -7.07 15.59 26.09
CA ARG A 231 -6.23 16.58 26.77
C ARG A 231 -5.97 17.83 25.93
N SER A 232 -5.72 17.69 24.62
CA SER A 232 -5.47 18.85 23.75
C SER A 232 -6.70 19.74 23.58
N LEU A 233 -7.91 19.16 23.70
CA LEU A 233 -9.19 19.87 23.60
C LEU A 233 -9.79 20.29 24.95
N GLY A 234 -9.21 19.85 26.07
CA GLY A 234 -9.75 20.11 27.41
C GLY A 234 -11.09 19.42 27.68
N ILE A 235 -11.35 18.28 27.04
CA ILE A 235 -12.59 17.51 27.16
C ILE A 235 -12.36 16.34 28.12
N THR A 236 -13.28 16.12 29.06
CA THR A 236 -13.33 14.90 29.86
C THR A 236 -14.05 13.82 29.06
N PRO A 237 -13.37 12.73 28.65
CA PRO A 237 -13.98 11.74 27.78
C PRO A 237 -14.98 10.87 28.53
N SER A 238 -15.98 10.36 27.81
CA SER A 238 -16.93 9.35 28.28
C SER A 238 -16.26 8.01 28.59
N GLU A 239 -16.99 7.10 29.25
CA GLU A 239 -16.53 5.73 29.48
C GLU A 239 -16.21 5.06 28.13
N LYS A 240 -14.98 4.53 28.02
CA LYS A 240 -14.48 3.95 26.78
C LYS A 240 -15.14 2.61 26.49
N ARG A 241 -15.52 2.38 25.24
CA ARG A 241 -15.89 1.06 24.73
C ARG A 241 -14.91 0.63 23.63
N ASP A 242 -14.46 -0.62 23.71
CA ASP A 242 -13.56 -1.19 22.71
C ASP A 242 -14.34 -1.70 21.50
N PHE A 243 -14.14 -1.03 20.36
CA PHE A 243 -14.68 -1.45 19.06
C PHE A 243 -13.51 -1.91 18.18
N LEU A 244 -13.07 -3.15 18.37
CA LEU A 244 -11.95 -3.71 17.63
C LEU A 244 -12.35 -4.01 16.17
N PRO A 245 -11.45 -3.92 15.18
CA PRO A 245 -11.80 -4.14 13.77
C PRO A 245 -12.40 -5.53 13.53
N PHE A 246 -13.47 -5.66 12.74
CA PHE A 246 -13.98 -6.98 12.33
C PHE A 246 -12.94 -7.78 11.54
N TYR A 247 -12.13 -7.07 10.75
CA TYR A 247 -11.00 -7.62 10.05
C TYR A 247 -9.92 -6.57 9.81
N PHE A 248 -8.69 -7.04 9.62
CA PHE A 248 -7.56 -6.22 9.21
C PHE A 248 -6.54 -7.08 8.45
N GLN A 249 -5.62 -6.44 7.74
CA GLN A 249 -4.58 -7.12 6.97
C GLN A 249 -3.20 -6.66 7.44
N ILE A 250 -2.35 -7.61 7.83
CA ILE A 250 -0.95 -7.34 8.17
C ILE A 250 -0.06 -7.78 7.01
N ASP A 251 0.83 -6.89 6.60
CA ASP A 251 1.93 -7.19 5.69
C ASP A 251 3.16 -7.60 6.51
N PHE A 252 3.55 -8.87 6.40
CA PHE A 252 4.73 -9.41 7.07
C PHE A 252 5.94 -9.46 6.13
N LEU A 253 7.08 -8.98 6.59
CA LEU A 253 8.37 -9.27 5.97
C LEU A 253 8.86 -10.62 6.48
N LEU A 254 8.99 -11.59 5.58
CA LEU A 254 9.62 -12.88 5.87
C LEU A 254 11.06 -12.84 5.35
N LYS A 255 12.03 -13.10 6.22
CA LYS A 255 13.45 -13.14 5.85
C LYS A 255 13.93 -14.59 5.67
N ASN A 256 15.02 -14.77 4.93
CA ASN A 256 15.60 -16.10 4.67
C ASN A 256 16.14 -16.79 5.94
N ASP A 257 16.43 -16.06 7.00
CA ASP A 257 16.77 -16.60 8.33
C ASP A 257 15.53 -17.12 9.11
N GLY A 258 14.33 -16.95 8.55
CA GLY A 258 13.06 -17.39 9.14
C GLY A 258 12.42 -16.38 10.10
N SER A 259 13.03 -15.21 10.29
CA SER A 259 12.44 -14.11 11.05
C SER A 259 11.21 -13.51 10.36
N VAL A 260 10.31 -12.96 11.18
CA VAL A 260 9.01 -12.43 10.77
C VAL A 260 8.82 -11.06 11.41
N GLU A 261 8.69 -10.04 10.58
CA GLU A 261 8.52 -8.64 10.99
C GLU A 261 7.23 -8.06 10.42
N ILE A 262 6.55 -7.22 11.19
CA ILE A 262 5.34 -6.48 10.81
C ILE A 262 5.78 -5.24 10.04
N SER A 263 5.57 -5.24 8.73
CA SER A 263 5.93 -4.12 7.85
C SER A 263 4.86 -3.04 7.82
N ASP A 264 3.59 -3.44 7.76
CA ASP A 264 2.46 -2.51 7.71
C ASP A 264 1.16 -3.21 8.18
N VAL A 265 0.22 -2.43 8.69
CA VAL A 265 -1.06 -2.91 9.22
C VAL A 265 -2.18 -2.08 8.61
N ASN A 266 -3.14 -2.75 8.00
CA ASN A 266 -4.19 -2.09 7.24
C ASN A 266 -5.56 -2.39 7.85
N ILE A 267 -6.25 -1.33 8.30
CA ILE A 267 -7.41 -1.41 9.19
C ILE A 267 -8.58 -0.54 8.69
N PRO A 268 -9.66 -1.17 8.18
CA PRO A 268 -9.57 -2.31 7.27
C PRO A 268 -8.89 -1.89 5.95
N ASP A 269 -8.36 -2.85 5.19
CA ASP A 269 -7.91 -2.63 3.80
C ASP A 269 -8.87 -3.28 2.82
N VAL A 270 -8.73 -2.93 1.54
CA VAL A 270 -9.42 -3.59 0.44
C VAL A 270 -8.84 -5.00 0.18
N GLY A 271 -9.73 -5.98 0.11
CA GLY A 271 -9.38 -7.38 -0.14
C GLY A 271 -10.50 -8.21 -0.76
N PHE A 272 -11.74 -7.98 -0.32
CA PHE A 272 -12.93 -8.61 -0.86
C PHE A 272 -13.35 -8.07 -2.22
N PHE A 273 -12.85 -6.90 -2.66
CA PHE A 273 -13.04 -6.40 -4.03
C PHE A 273 -12.70 -7.47 -5.08
N LEU A 274 -11.72 -8.35 -4.78
CA LEU A 274 -11.31 -9.45 -5.64
C LEU A 274 -12.49 -10.35 -6.01
N ILE A 275 -13.44 -10.58 -5.10
CA ILE A 275 -14.63 -11.42 -5.29
C ILE A 275 -15.53 -10.87 -6.40
N SER A 276 -15.53 -9.55 -6.61
CA SER A 276 -16.34 -8.88 -7.64
C SER A 276 -15.71 -8.86 -9.04
N LEU A 277 -14.44 -9.30 -9.17
CA LEU A 277 -13.74 -9.25 -10.45
C LEU A 277 -14.13 -10.45 -11.31
N ASP A 278 -14.37 -10.22 -12.60
CA ASP A 278 -14.27 -11.30 -13.58
C ASP A 278 -12.78 -11.65 -13.72
N HIS A 279 -12.40 -12.89 -13.44
CA HIS A 279 -11.00 -13.27 -13.48
C HIS A 279 -10.48 -13.41 -14.93
N GLU A 280 -11.34 -13.45 -15.94
CA GLU A 280 -10.96 -13.44 -17.37
C GLU A 280 -9.90 -14.50 -17.73
N GLY A 281 -9.98 -15.67 -17.10
CA GLY A 281 -8.99 -16.74 -17.26
C GLY A 281 -7.64 -16.54 -16.54
N ASN A 282 -7.43 -15.42 -15.82
CA ASN A 282 -6.23 -15.20 -15.01
C ASN A 282 -6.23 -16.10 -13.76
N GLU A 283 -5.31 -17.07 -13.73
CA GLU A 283 -5.20 -18.05 -12.65
C GLU A 283 -4.89 -17.43 -11.29
N THR A 284 -4.03 -16.42 -11.24
CA THR A 284 -3.63 -15.76 -9.98
C THR A 284 -4.80 -14.99 -9.37
N ILE A 285 -5.60 -14.29 -10.19
CA ILE A 285 -6.82 -13.62 -9.73
C ILE A 285 -7.84 -14.64 -9.21
N ASN A 286 -8.07 -15.75 -9.93
CA ASN A 286 -8.95 -16.82 -9.47
C ASN A 286 -8.48 -17.43 -8.12
N GLN A 287 -7.19 -17.72 -7.97
CA GLN A 287 -6.63 -18.20 -6.70
C GLN A 287 -6.81 -17.18 -5.56
N ALA A 288 -6.65 -15.89 -5.86
CA ALA A 288 -6.85 -14.81 -4.89
C ALA A 288 -8.32 -14.71 -4.45
N GLN A 289 -9.27 -14.86 -5.37
CA GLN A 289 -10.71 -14.92 -5.06
C GLN A 289 -11.03 -16.08 -4.13
N ASN A 290 -10.50 -17.26 -4.41
CA ASN A 290 -10.67 -18.45 -3.58
C ASN A 290 -9.97 -18.34 -2.22
N THR A 291 -9.05 -17.38 -2.09
CA THR A 291 -8.35 -17.09 -0.83
C THR A 291 -9.15 -16.22 0.11
N VAL A 292 -9.97 -15.29 -0.39
CA VAL A 292 -10.72 -14.31 0.44
C VAL A 292 -12.19 -14.67 0.65
N ARG A 293 -12.78 -15.49 -0.23
CA ARG A 293 -14.21 -15.83 -0.17
C ARG A 293 -14.65 -16.49 1.16
N PRO A 294 -13.88 -17.43 1.75
CA PRO A 294 -14.28 -18.03 3.03
C PRO A 294 -14.32 -17.02 4.19
N GLN A 295 -13.39 -16.07 4.23
CA GLN A 295 -13.29 -15.08 5.31
C GLN A 295 -14.44 -14.08 5.30
N LEU A 296 -14.97 -13.74 4.11
CA LEU A 296 -16.12 -12.86 3.99
C LEU A 296 -17.31 -13.37 4.81
N ASN A 297 -17.57 -14.68 4.78
CA ASN A 297 -18.70 -15.27 5.51
C ASN A 297 -18.54 -15.14 7.03
N GLU A 298 -17.34 -15.40 7.56
CA GLU A 298 -17.05 -15.27 8.99
C GLU A 298 -17.21 -13.83 9.46
N ILE A 299 -16.64 -12.87 8.71
CA ILE A 299 -16.74 -11.44 9.02
C ILE A 299 -18.18 -10.94 8.98
N VAL A 300 -18.94 -11.35 7.96
CA VAL A 300 -20.35 -10.95 7.83
C VAL A 300 -21.20 -11.53 8.96
N ASN A 301 -20.90 -12.75 9.43
CA ASN A 301 -21.54 -13.32 10.62
C ASN A 301 -21.17 -12.54 11.89
N SER A 302 -19.91 -12.16 12.06
CA SER A 302 -19.44 -11.35 13.19
C SER A 302 -20.06 -9.94 13.22
N ILE A 303 -20.21 -9.30 12.05
CA ILE A 303 -20.97 -8.06 11.91
C ILE A 303 -22.43 -8.28 12.34
N ARG A 304 -23.08 -9.34 11.85
CA ARG A 304 -24.47 -9.68 12.23
C ARG A 304 -24.62 -9.85 13.74
N GLU A 305 -23.70 -10.54 14.39
CA GLU A 305 -23.73 -10.74 15.84
C GLU A 305 -23.64 -9.40 16.59
N ASN A 306 -22.82 -8.47 16.10
CA ASN A 306 -22.72 -7.14 16.69
C ASN A 306 -23.95 -6.26 16.40
N VAL A 307 -24.57 -6.41 15.23
CA VAL A 307 -25.89 -5.79 14.94
C VAL A 307 -26.93 -6.25 15.95
N ILE A 308 -27.00 -7.56 16.25
CA ILE A 308 -27.94 -8.11 17.24
C ILE A 308 -27.60 -7.61 18.65
N LYS A 309 -26.31 -7.67 19.03
CA LYS A 309 -25.82 -7.26 20.36
C LYS A 309 -26.16 -5.80 20.67
N HIS A 310 -25.98 -4.90 19.69
CA HIS A 310 -26.23 -3.47 19.85
C HIS A 310 -27.65 -3.05 19.45
N GLN A 311 -28.51 -3.99 19.04
CA GLN A 311 -29.87 -3.72 18.55
C GLN A 311 -29.90 -2.72 17.38
N SER A 312 -28.85 -2.71 16.57
CA SER A 312 -28.74 -1.82 15.42
C SER A 312 -29.72 -2.25 14.32
N LYS A 313 -30.33 -1.27 13.66
CA LYS A 313 -31.25 -1.47 12.54
C LYS A 313 -30.57 -1.30 11.18
N THR A 314 -29.47 -0.54 11.14
CA THR A 314 -28.76 -0.24 9.90
C THR A 314 -27.26 -0.31 10.12
N VAL A 315 -26.57 -0.95 9.18
CA VAL A 315 -25.11 -0.95 9.09
C VAL A 315 -24.67 0.11 8.07
N ASN A 316 -23.89 1.07 8.52
CA ASN A 316 -23.41 2.19 7.72
C ASN A 316 -21.92 1.97 7.39
N LEU A 317 -21.62 1.72 6.12
CA LEU A 317 -20.24 1.69 5.61
C LEU A 317 -19.80 3.14 5.35
N ILE A 318 -18.88 3.62 6.16
CA ILE A 318 -18.44 5.02 6.17
C ILE A 318 -17.17 5.13 5.30
N THR A 319 -17.15 6.00 4.30
CA THR A 319 -16.00 6.20 3.39
C THR A 319 -15.75 7.69 3.13
N ARG A 320 -14.73 8.01 2.33
CA ARG A 320 -14.42 9.36 1.85
C ARG A 320 -15.50 9.86 0.88
N ARG A 321 -15.84 11.15 0.94
CA ARG A 321 -16.81 11.76 0.00
C ARG A 321 -16.43 11.54 -1.47
N SER A 322 -15.14 11.60 -1.81
CA SER A 322 -14.69 11.44 -3.19
C SER A 322 -14.93 10.04 -3.76
N VAL A 323 -15.01 9.01 -2.91
CA VAL A 323 -15.40 7.65 -3.31
C VAL A 323 -16.86 7.63 -3.78
N LEU A 324 -17.75 8.33 -3.07
CA LEU A 324 -19.19 8.35 -3.37
C LEU A 324 -19.56 9.28 -4.52
N GLU A 325 -19.08 10.52 -4.49
CA GLU A 325 -19.51 11.56 -5.44
C GLU A 325 -18.72 11.47 -6.74
N ASN A 326 -17.41 11.19 -6.63
CA ASN A 326 -16.51 11.22 -7.77
C ASN A 326 -16.15 9.81 -8.25
N TYR A 327 -16.55 8.72 -7.59
CA TYR A 327 -16.11 7.37 -7.93
C TYR A 327 -14.58 7.23 -7.91
N GLU A 328 -13.91 7.90 -6.98
CA GLU A 328 -12.48 7.64 -6.72
C GLU A 328 -12.30 6.28 -6.04
N ASP A 329 -11.19 5.61 -6.30
CA ASP A 329 -10.80 4.33 -5.68
C ASP A 329 -11.73 3.14 -5.98
N THR A 330 -11.63 2.61 -7.19
CA THR A 330 -12.43 1.46 -7.65
C THR A 330 -12.30 0.22 -6.76
N LEU A 331 -11.15 0.01 -6.13
CA LEU A 331 -10.97 -1.16 -5.26
C LEU A 331 -11.82 -1.02 -3.99
N GLU A 332 -11.88 0.18 -3.41
CA GLU A 332 -12.72 0.47 -2.25
C GLU A 332 -14.22 0.41 -2.58
N ILE A 333 -14.64 0.96 -3.73
CA ILE A 333 -16.04 0.89 -4.17
C ILE A 333 -16.50 -0.56 -4.29
N LYS A 334 -15.68 -1.40 -4.92
CA LYS A 334 -15.96 -2.83 -5.09
C LYS A 334 -15.95 -3.61 -3.77
N GLU A 335 -15.09 -3.22 -2.82
CA GLU A 335 -15.10 -3.77 -1.46
C GLU A 335 -16.45 -3.51 -0.77
N ILE A 336 -16.91 -2.25 -0.81
CA ILE A 336 -18.17 -1.81 -0.22
C ILE A 336 -19.35 -2.56 -0.84
N GLU A 337 -19.41 -2.64 -2.18
CA GLU A 337 -20.46 -3.38 -2.90
C GLU A 337 -20.55 -4.85 -2.48
N VAL A 338 -19.40 -5.52 -2.30
CA VAL A 338 -19.33 -6.92 -1.87
C VAL A 338 -19.83 -7.08 -0.42
N LEU A 339 -19.41 -6.21 0.49
CA LEU A 339 -19.85 -6.24 1.89
C LEU A 339 -21.34 -5.95 2.03
N CYS A 340 -21.85 -4.92 1.34
CA CYS A 340 -23.28 -4.59 1.30
C CYS A 340 -24.09 -5.79 0.82
N SER A 341 -23.73 -6.37 -0.33
CA SER A 341 -24.42 -7.52 -0.91
C SER A 341 -24.46 -8.72 0.05
N ALA A 342 -23.35 -8.98 0.74
CA ALA A 342 -23.25 -10.09 1.68
C ALA A 342 -24.11 -9.86 2.94
N LEU A 343 -24.08 -8.65 3.51
CA LEU A 343 -24.91 -8.28 4.67
C LEU A 343 -26.41 -8.29 4.32
N GLU A 344 -26.79 -7.73 3.17
CA GLU A 344 -28.18 -7.71 2.69
C GLU A 344 -28.73 -9.11 2.42
N SER A 345 -27.89 -10.03 1.97
CA SER A 345 -28.27 -11.45 1.83
C SER A 345 -28.64 -12.12 3.16
N LEU A 346 -28.17 -11.56 4.29
CA LEU A 346 -28.57 -11.97 5.64
C LEU A 346 -29.74 -11.14 6.21
N GLY A 347 -30.37 -10.29 5.40
CA GLY A 347 -31.48 -9.42 5.80
C GLY A 347 -31.05 -8.18 6.60
N ILE A 348 -29.76 -7.83 6.59
CA ILE A 348 -29.26 -6.62 7.26
C ILE A 348 -29.40 -5.44 6.30
N THR A 349 -30.03 -4.35 6.77
CA THR A 349 -30.12 -3.12 5.99
C THR A 349 -28.77 -2.42 6.00
N THR A 350 -28.23 -2.11 4.81
CA THR A 350 -26.97 -1.39 4.68
C THR A 350 -27.15 -0.01 4.05
N GLN A 351 -26.26 0.92 4.42
CA GLN A 351 -26.12 2.22 3.78
C GLN A 351 -24.64 2.54 3.60
N VAL A 352 -24.32 3.30 2.56
CA VAL A 352 -22.96 3.82 2.34
C VAL A 352 -23.00 5.32 2.53
N VAL A 353 -22.19 5.83 3.46
CA VAL A 353 -22.22 7.23 3.89
C VAL A 353 -20.82 7.83 3.87
N SER A 354 -20.75 9.14 3.67
CA SER A 354 -19.50 9.88 3.82
C SER A 354 -19.13 10.07 5.31
N GLN A 355 -17.87 10.39 5.57
CA GLN A 355 -17.37 10.75 6.91
C GLN A 355 -18.18 11.90 7.53
N GLU A 356 -18.67 12.83 6.72
CA GLU A 356 -19.49 13.95 7.18
C GLU A 356 -20.89 13.51 7.59
N GLN A 357 -21.51 12.63 6.80
CA GLN A 357 -22.81 12.04 7.14
C GLN A 357 -22.72 11.13 8.36
N ALA A 358 -21.54 10.54 8.65
CA ALA A 358 -21.33 9.73 9.84
C ALA A 358 -21.54 10.53 11.15
N LEU A 359 -21.48 11.86 11.11
CA LEU A 359 -21.80 12.73 12.26
C LEU A 359 -23.29 12.70 12.64
N GLU A 360 -24.17 12.25 11.74
CA GLU A 360 -25.62 12.22 11.93
C GLU A 360 -26.13 10.84 12.43
N LEU A 361 -25.24 9.85 12.53
CA LEU A 361 -25.58 8.52 13.04
C LEU A 361 -26.08 8.58 14.49
N ASN A 362 -27.02 7.69 14.81
CA ASN A 362 -27.68 7.57 16.11
C ASN A 362 -27.53 6.15 16.69
N GLU A 363 -28.04 5.93 17.90
CA GLU A 363 -27.92 4.67 18.66
C GLU A 363 -28.51 3.43 17.96
N ASN A 364 -29.36 3.59 16.94
CA ASN A 364 -29.87 2.47 16.12
C ASN A 364 -28.91 2.09 14.98
N ASP A 365 -27.80 2.79 14.81
CA ASP A 365 -26.85 2.55 13.73
C ASP A 365 -25.63 1.76 14.21
N LEU A 366 -25.00 1.03 13.29
CA LEU A 366 -23.64 0.50 13.46
C LEU A 366 -22.77 1.04 12.33
N GLY A 367 -21.63 1.65 12.66
CA GLY A 367 -20.68 2.18 11.68
C GLY A 367 -19.54 1.21 11.40
N ILE A 368 -19.14 1.10 10.14
CA ILE A 368 -17.91 0.41 9.71
C ILE A 368 -17.08 1.42 8.92
N LEU A 369 -15.89 1.76 9.42
CA LEU A 369 -14.99 2.69 8.75
C LEU A 369 -14.28 1.97 7.60
N MET A 370 -14.39 2.53 6.40
CA MET A 370 -13.74 2.07 5.18
C MET A 370 -12.73 3.13 4.74
N ASN A 371 -11.43 2.77 4.75
CA ASN A 371 -10.29 3.55 4.22
C ASN A 371 -10.45 5.09 4.33
N ILE A 372 -10.64 5.56 5.57
CA ILE A 372 -10.94 6.95 5.91
C ILE A 372 -9.70 7.83 5.79
N ASP A 373 -9.90 9.08 5.35
CA ASP A 373 -8.88 10.12 5.43
C ASP A 373 -8.81 10.69 6.86
N THR A 374 -7.77 10.31 7.60
CA THR A 374 -7.57 10.70 8.99
C THR A 374 -7.16 12.17 9.17
N GLU A 375 -6.78 12.87 8.10
CA GLU A 375 -6.40 14.28 8.16
C GLU A 375 -7.59 15.22 7.91
N SER A 376 -8.73 14.68 7.50
CA SER A 376 -9.93 15.44 7.15
C SER A 376 -10.55 16.12 8.37
N ASP A 377 -11.17 17.29 8.15
CA ASP A 377 -11.89 17.99 9.22
C ASP A 377 -13.14 17.22 9.68
N ALA A 378 -13.74 16.43 8.79
CA ALA A 378 -14.86 15.55 9.11
C ALA A 378 -14.44 14.46 10.11
N PHE A 379 -13.28 13.85 9.89
CA PHE A 379 -12.72 12.85 10.78
C PHE A 379 -12.39 13.44 12.15
N LYS A 380 -11.77 14.63 12.20
CA LYS A 380 -11.51 15.34 13.48
C LYS A 380 -12.79 15.57 14.27
N LYS A 381 -13.87 16.05 13.62
CA LYS A 381 -15.19 16.22 14.25
C LYS A 381 -15.79 14.89 14.72
N LEU A 382 -15.58 13.80 13.99
CA LEU A 382 -16.02 12.47 14.41
C LEU A 382 -15.30 12.04 15.70
N LEU A 383 -13.99 12.26 15.79
CA LEU A 383 -13.22 12.02 17.02
C LEU A 383 -13.77 12.84 18.18
N GLU A 384 -13.95 14.15 17.99
CA GLU A 384 -14.51 15.05 19.01
C GLU A 384 -15.87 14.61 19.51
N LYS A 385 -16.81 14.27 18.61
CA LYS A 385 -18.14 13.74 18.97
C LYS A 385 -17.99 12.50 19.84
N ARG A 386 -17.08 11.59 19.47
CA ARG A 386 -16.81 10.34 20.17
C ARG A 386 -16.15 10.48 21.53
N LEU A 387 -15.49 11.60 21.83
CA LEU A 387 -15.03 11.86 23.20
C LEU A 387 -16.21 12.01 24.17
N ILE A 388 -17.33 12.53 23.69
CA ILE A 388 -18.47 12.90 24.53
C ILE A 388 -19.53 11.78 24.51
N ASP A 389 -19.71 11.13 23.36
CA ASP A 389 -20.74 10.11 23.15
C ASP A 389 -20.21 8.92 22.32
N GLU A 390 -20.29 7.72 22.90
CA GLU A 390 -19.98 6.43 22.25
C GLU A 390 -21.22 5.52 22.15
N SER A 391 -22.42 6.12 22.10
CA SER A 391 -23.69 5.40 21.90
C SER A 391 -23.73 4.66 20.55
N VAL A 392 -23.13 5.24 19.51
CA VAL A 392 -23.03 4.63 18.18
C VAL A 392 -21.79 3.71 18.12
N PRO A 393 -21.97 2.39 17.99
CA PRO A 393 -20.85 1.48 17.80
C PRO A 393 -20.24 1.68 16.40
N ILE A 394 -18.97 2.12 16.35
CA ILE A 394 -18.23 2.31 15.09
C ILE A 394 -16.93 1.50 15.13
N TYR A 395 -16.75 0.66 14.12
CA TYR A 395 -15.69 -0.34 13.98
C TYR A 395 -14.75 -0.04 12.79
N PRO A 396 -13.42 -0.13 12.96
CA PRO A 396 -12.72 -0.09 14.24
C PRO A 396 -12.97 1.24 14.97
N ASP A 397 -12.52 1.32 16.22
CA ASP A 397 -12.35 2.58 16.92
C ASP A 397 -11.54 3.57 16.04
N PRO A 398 -12.11 4.73 15.66
CA PRO A 398 -11.43 5.74 14.87
C PRO A 398 -10.05 6.14 15.41
N TYR A 399 -9.85 6.13 16.74
CA TYR A 399 -8.57 6.49 17.34
C TYR A 399 -7.45 5.51 16.97
N LEU A 400 -7.77 4.26 16.68
CA LEU A 400 -6.80 3.26 16.21
C LEU A 400 -6.21 3.65 14.85
N LEU A 401 -7.00 4.28 13.98
CA LEU A 401 -6.55 4.69 12.65
C LEU A 401 -5.42 5.73 12.69
N LEU A 402 -5.38 6.55 13.76
CA LEU A 402 -4.31 7.53 13.97
C LEU A 402 -2.95 6.87 14.26
N ALA A 403 -2.96 5.63 14.75
CA ALA A 403 -1.74 4.89 15.07
C ALA A 403 -1.21 4.05 13.89
N LYS A 404 -1.90 4.00 12.74
CA LYS A 404 -1.57 3.08 11.63
C LYS A 404 -0.08 3.07 11.25
N ASN A 405 0.54 4.24 11.17
CA ASN A 405 1.97 4.37 10.80
C ASN A 405 2.95 3.93 11.91
N GLU A 406 2.47 3.74 13.13
CA GLU A 406 3.24 3.29 14.29
C GLU A 406 3.14 1.77 14.48
N LEU A 407 2.15 1.11 13.85
CA LEU A 407 1.92 -0.33 13.96
C LEU A 407 2.88 -1.11 13.05
N THR A 408 4.17 -1.05 13.34
CA THR A 408 5.22 -1.75 12.59
C THR A 408 6.42 -2.04 13.49
N ASP A 409 7.18 -3.09 13.17
CA ASP A 409 8.46 -3.38 13.83
C ASP A 409 9.62 -2.57 13.25
N HIS A 410 9.40 -1.92 12.11
CA HIS A 410 10.44 -1.19 11.42
C HIS A 410 10.84 0.04 12.22
N GLN A 411 12.15 0.23 12.37
CA GLN A 411 12.68 1.38 13.09
C GLN A 411 12.31 2.68 12.37
N GLN A 412 11.92 3.68 13.16
CA GLN A 412 11.52 5.00 12.67
C GLN A 412 12.33 6.08 13.38
N ILE A 413 12.70 7.11 12.62
CA ILE A 413 13.28 8.33 13.17
C ILE A 413 12.45 9.52 12.71
N THR A 414 12.43 10.58 13.53
CA THR A 414 11.82 11.85 13.15
C THR A 414 12.92 12.83 12.77
N LEU A 415 12.96 13.23 11.50
CA LEU A 415 13.81 14.32 11.02
C LEU A 415 13.07 15.63 11.24
N ASN A 416 13.53 16.42 12.22
CA ASN A 416 12.99 17.75 12.48
C ASN A 416 13.52 18.79 11.46
N LYS A 417 12.99 20.01 11.52
CA LYS A 417 13.40 21.11 10.64
C LYS A 417 14.92 21.36 10.65
N ASP A 418 15.53 21.33 11.83
CA ASP A 418 16.97 21.58 11.98
C ASP A 418 17.82 20.52 11.26
N ALA A 419 17.44 19.24 11.37
CA ALA A 419 18.10 18.15 10.65
C ALA A 419 17.89 18.26 9.12
N ILE A 420 16.68 18.61 8.69
CA ILE A 420 16.35 18.85 7.28
C ILE A 420 17.21 19.99 6.71
N ASP A 421 17.30 21.12 7.42
CA ASP A 421 18.07 22.28 6.96
C ASP A 421 19.58 22.00 6.99
N SER A 422 20.09 21.32 8.02
CA SER A 422 21.50 20.91 8.11
C SER A 422 21.92 20.04 6.92
N LEU A 423 21.08 19.07 6.52
CA LEU A 423 21.34 18.28 5.32
C LEU A 423 21.38 19.14 4.07
N ARG A 424 20.40 20.04 3.90
CA ARG A 424 20.32 20.91 2.72
C ARG A 424 21.54 21.80 2.61
N GLU A 425 22.02 22.35 3.72
CA GLU A 425 23.25 23.13 3.76
C GLU A 425 24.48 22.30 3.38
N ALA A 426 24.59 21.06 3.86
CA ALA A 426 25.67 20.14 3.47
C ALA A 426 25.65 19.87 1.96
N PHE A 427 24.47 19.65 1.36
CA PHE A 427 24.31 19.53 -0.08
C PHE A 427 24.82 20.76 -0.84
N VAL A 428 24.41 21.96 -0.41
CA VAL A 428 24.82 23.22 -1.05
C VAL A 428 26.32 23.46 -0.91
N ALA A 429 26.90 23.17 0.26
CA ALA A 429 28.32 23.36 0.52
C ALA A 429 29.19 22.47 -0.38
N VAL A 430 28.82 21.20 -0.53
CA VAL A 430 29.59 20.26 -1.37
C VAL A 430 29.36 20.47 -2.86
N GLU A 431 28.15 20.87 -3.30
CA GLU A 431 27.92 21.23 -4.72
C GLU A 431 28.75 22.44 -5.17
N ARG A 432 29.01 23.40 -4.26
CA ARG A 432 29.88 24.55 -4.51
C ARG A 432 31.37 24.18 -4.53
N ALA A 433 31.75 23.06 -3.91
CA ALA A 433 33.12 22.60 -3.88
C ALA A 433 33.51 22.01 -5.26
N SER A 434 34.32 22.74 -6.02
CA SER A 434 34.84 22.29 -7.31
C SER A 434 36.01 21.30 -7.12
N ASN A 435 35.77 20.17 -6.44
CA ASN A 435 36.78 19.14 -6.21
C ASN A 435 36.31 17.74 -6.68
N PRO A 436 37.25 16.84 -7.06
CA PRO A 436 36.91 15.49 -7.52
C PRO A 436 36.25 14.61 -6.45
N GLY A 437 36.39 14.95 -5.16
CA GLY A 437 35.88 14.17 -4.03
C GLY A 437 34.47 14.53 -3.57
N LYS A 438 33.77 15.42 -4.29
CA LYS A 438 32.45 15.92 -3.88
C LYS A 438 31.41 14.81 -3.68
N ASP A 439 31.36 13.83 -4.59
CA ASP A 439 30.37 12.76 -4.55
C ASP A 439 30.63 11.87 -3.32
N TYR A 440 31.91 11.56 -3.07
CA TYR A 440 32.35 10.83 -1.89
C TYR A 440 32.00 11.57 -0.59
N ALA A 441 32.28 12.87 -0.51
CA ALA A 441 31.97 13.69 0.66
C ALA A 441 30.46 13.78 0.92
N LEU A 442 29.62 13.87 -0.12
CA LEU A 442 28.17 13.86 0.02
C LEU A 442 27.64 12.53 0.54
N VAL A 443 28.06 11.41 -0.05
CA VAL A 443 27.63 10.08 0.41
C VAL A 443 28.04 9.88 1.87
N ALA A 444 29.27 10.25 2.25
CA ALA A 444 29.74 10.16 3.62
C ALA A 444 28.93 11.05 4.58
N ALA A 445 28.62 12.30 4.21
CA ALA A 445 27.83 13.22 5.04
C ALA A 445 26.40 12.71 5.28
N VAL A 446 25.74 12.23 4.21
CA VAL A 446 24.41 11.60 4.30
C VAL A 446 24.45 10.39 5.23
N ASN A 447 25.44 9.52 5.05
CA ASN A 447 25.56 8.31 5.86
C ASN A 447 25.80 8.63 7.33
N GLN A 448 26.70 9.55 7.63
CA GLN A 448 26.99 9.99 9.00
C GLN A 448 25.74 10.59 9.66
N MET A 449 24.95 11.37 8.93
CA MET A 449 23.76 11.98 9.50
C MET A 449 22.69 10.94 9.83
N PHE A 450 22.44 9.97 8.95
CA PHE A 450 21.49 8.89 9.25
C PHE A 450 21.95 8.04 10.43
N HIS A 451 23.25 7.74 10.51
CA HIS A 451 23.85 7.08 11.67
C HIS A 451 23.61 7.89 12.97
N ASN A 452 23.92 9.19 12.95
CA ASN A 452 23.70 10.08 14.10
C ASN A 452 22.23 10.24 14.49
N SER A 453 21.31 10.04 13.54
CA SER A 453 19.86 10.09 13.77
C SER A 453 19.31 8.79 14.36
N GLY A 454 20.15 7.76 14.48
CA GLY A 454 19.82 6.46 15.07
C GLY A 454 19.35 5.40 14.06
N LEU A 455 19.42 5.65 12.75
CA LEU A 455 19.09 4.61 11.77
C LEU A 455 20.20 3.54 11.71
N PRO A 456 19.84 2.26 11.48
CA PRO A 456 20.83 1.18 11.37
C PRO A 456 21.80 1.39 10.20
N ASP A 457 23.06 1.00 10.39
CA ASP A 457 24.08 1.13 9.36
C ASP A 457 23.84 0.23 8.14
N ASP A 458 23.24 -0.95 8.37
CA ASP A 458 22.83 -1.92 7.36
C ASP A 458 21.54 -1.53 6.61
N CYS A 459 20.86 -0.46 7.05
CA CYS A 459 19.68 0.04 6.37
C CYS A 459 20.07 0.81 5.08
N SER A 460 19.63 0.27 3.94
CA SER A 460 19.87 0.87 2.62
C SER A 460 18.62 1.49 1.98
N ILE A 461 17.42 1.09 2.42
CA ILE A 461 16.15 1.58 1.87
C ILE A 461 15.36 2.29 2.97
N LEU A 462 14.87 3.48 2.64
CA LEU A 462 14.15 4.33 3.57
C LEU A 462 12.83 4.79 2.93
N HIS A 463 11.77 4.81 3.73
CA HIS A 463 10.48 5.39 3.36
C HIS A 463 10.28 6.71 4.13
N LEU A 464 10.19 7.84 3.41
CA LEU A 464 9.86 9.14 4.00
C LEU A 464 8.36 9.36 4.00
N TYR A 465 7.79 9.52 5.18
CA TYR A 465 6.41 9.92 5.39
C TYR A 465 6.36 11.43 5.56
N ILE A 466 5.82 12.10 4.55
CA ILE A 466 5.70 13.55 4.49
C ILE A 466 4.26 13.93 4.88
N PRO A 467 4.05 14.86 5.82
CA PRO A 467 2.72 15.32 6.17
C PRO A 467 1.92 15.78 4.95
N GLY A 468 0.67 15.34 4.84
CA GLY A 468 -0.23 15.66 3.72
C GLY A 468 0.05 14.89 2.41
N GLN A 469 1.04 14.00 2.36
CA GLN A 469 1.24 13.10 1.22
C GLN A 469 0.61 11.73 1.53
N PRO A 470 -0.20 11.17 0.62
CA PRO A 470 -0.92 9.92 0.88
C PRO A 470 -0.02 8.67 0.81
N THR A 471 1.15 8.76 0.19
CA THR A 471 2.09 7.63 0.07
C THR A 471 3.49 8.06 0.45
N PRO A 472 4.27 7.22 1.15
CA PRO A 472 5.65 7.52 1.46
C PRO A 472 6.50 7.61 0.19
N ILE A 473 7.55 8.42 0.25
CA ILE A 473 8.57 8.50 -0.79
C ILE A 473 9.65 7.46 -0.46
N PRO A 474 9.80 6.40 -1.26
CA PRO A 474 10.84 5.43 -1.06
C PRO A 474 12.14 5.95 -1.69
N PHE A 475 13.27 5.77 -1.02
CA PHE A 475 14.56 6.12 -1.58
C PHE A 475 15.65 5.16 -1.10
N TYR A 476 16.69 5.05 -1.92
CA TYR A 476 17.89 4.30 -1.61
C TYR A 476 18.92 5.25 -0.99
N ARG A 477 19.50 4.90 0.15
CA ARG A 477 20.39 5.76 0.94
C ARG A 477 21.61 6.28 0.16
N TYR A 478 22.12 5.49 -0.78
CA TYR A 478 23.27 5.86 -1.60
C TYR A 478 22.89 6.69 -2.83
N ASP A 479 21.60 6.90 -3.08
CA ASP A 479 21.11 7.81 -4.09
C ASP A 479 21.04 9.26 -3.59
N VAL A 480 22.22 9.85 -3.45
CA VAL A 480 22.44 11.21 -2.90
C VAL A 480 21.58 12.27 -3.59
N ARG A 481 21.43 12.21 -4.92
CA ARG A 481 20.59 13.17 -5.65
C ARG A 481 19.09 12.96 -5.36
N GLY A 482 18.65 11.74 -5.09
CA GLY A 482 17.27 11.43 -4.70
C GLY A 482 16.94 12.06 -3.35
N ILE A 483 17.87 11.94 -2.40
CA ILE A 483 17.79 12.58 -1.08
C ILE A 483 17.69 14.10 -1.21
N GLN A 484 18.54 14.72 -2.04
CA GLN A 484 18.47 16.17 -2.28
C GLN A 484 17.10 16.61 -2.80
N ILE A 485 16.52 15.84 -3.74
CA ILE A 485 15.18 16.12 -4.27
C ILE A 485 14.13 15.97 -3.16
N ALA A 486 14.18 14.89 -2.39
CA ALA A 486 13.27 14.67 -1.26
C ALA A 486 13.34 15.81 -0.23
N LEU A 487 14.55 16.28 0.11
CA LEU A 487 14.76 17.41 1.01
C LEU A 487 14.16 18.72 0.50
N ASN A 488 14.16 18.94 -0.81
CA ASN A 488 13.51 20.11 -1.40
C ASN A 488 11.98 20.05 -1.32
N TYR A 489 11.38 18.84 -1.35
CA TYR A 489 9.95 18.66 -1.13
C TYR A 489 9.53 18.96 0.31
N VAL A 490 10.42 18.71 1.27
CA VAL A 490 10.12 18.83 2.71
C VAL A 490 10.72 20.09 3.34
N LYS A 491 11.13 21.07 2.52
CA LYS A 491 11.82 22.27 3.02
C LYS A 491 10.97 23.11 4.00
N ASP A 492 9.64 23.06 3.87
CA ASP A 492 8.71 23.91 4.62
C ASP A 492 7.95 23.14 5.71
N VAL A 493 8.21 21.84 5.88
CA VAL A 493 7.53 21.02 6.89
C VAL A 493 8.28 21.03 8.22
N LYS A 494 7.56 20.91 9.34
CA LYS A 494 8.14 20.92 10.68
C LYS A 494 9.00 19.68 10.96
N SER A 495 8.54 18.53 10.46
CA SER A 495 9.22 17.26 10.61
C SER A 495 8.72 16.25 9.58
N VAL A 496 9.55 15.25 9.31
CA VAL A 496 9.19 14.06 8.54
C VAL A 496 9.61 12.81 9.28
N VAL A 497 8.86 11.72 9.09
CA VAL A 497 9.24 10.42 9.64
C VAL A 497 9.97 9.64 8.56
N ALA A 498 11.16 9.13 8.88
CA ALA A 498 11.89 8.20 8.03
C ALA A 498 11.83 6.80 8.65
N ARG A 499 11.27 5.84 7.90
CA ARG A 499 11.19 4.44 8.30
C ARG A 499 12.24 3.61 7.58
N ALA A 500 13.06 2.88 8.34
CA ALA A 500 13.99 1.89 7.83
C ALA A 500 13.25 0.69 7.25
N ILE A 501 13.53 0.30 6.01
CA ILE A 501 13.03 -0.95 5.45
C ILE A 501 14.17 -1.98 5.53
N PRO A 502 14.07 -3.02 6.38
CA PRO A 502 15.17 -3.92 6.69
C PRO A 502 15.32 -5.03 5.63
N VAL A 503 15.41 -4.63 4.36
CA VAL A 503 15.55 -5.55 3.22
C VAL A 503 16.85 -5.29 2.44
N SER A 504 17.52 -6.38 2.09
CA SER A 504 18.73 -6.43 1.27
C SER A 504 18.68 -7.67 0.36
N PRO A 505 19.53 -7.76 -0.67
CA PRO A 505 19.65 -8.95 -1.51
C PRO A 505 19.85 -10.24 -0.71
N ASP A 506 20.51 -10.14 0.44
CA ASP A 506 20.93 -11.27 1.25
C ASP A 506 19.85 -11.79 2.20
N ASN A 507 18.71 -11.10 2.35
CA ASN A 507 17.66 -11.48 3.30
C ASN A 507 16.25 -11.59 2.71
N VAL A 508 16.10 -11.51 1.38
CA VAL A 508 14.82 -11.77 0.71
C VAL A 508 14.54 -13.26 0.54
N VAL A 509 13.28 -13.58 0.28
CA VAL A 509 12.78 -14.94 0.06
C VAL A 509 12.16 -15.15 -1.32
N LEU A 510 11.96 -14.07 -2.10
CA LEU A 510 11.34 -14.11 -3.42
C LEU A 510 12.35 -13.69 -4.49
N PHE A 511 12.41 -14.47 -5.56
CA PHE A 511 13.34 -14.27 -6.68
C PHE A 511 12.59 -14.26 -7.99
N ASP A 512 13.10 -13.51 -8.97
CA ASP A 512 12.57 -13.55 -10.33
C ASP A 512 13.01 -14.81 -11.09
N ASN A 513 12.64 -14.90 -12.37
CA ASN A 513 12.97 -16.03 -13.23
C ASN A 513 14.48 -16.19 -13.46
N ASP A 514 15.25 -15.10 -13.35
CA ASP A 514 16.71 -15.02 -13.46
C ASP A 514 17.44 -15.16 -12.10
N GLN A 515 16.73 -15.61 -11.06
CA GLN A 515 17.24 -15.78 -9.70
C GLN A 515 17.74 -14.49 -9.05
N LYS A 516 17.22 -13.34 -9.47
CA LYS A 516 17.52 -12.05 -8.87
C LYS A 516 16.54 -11.72 -7.74
N PRO A 517 17.02 -11.12 -6.63
CA PRO A 517 16.22 -10.87 -5.44
C PRO A 517 15.10 -9.84 -5.70
N VAL A 518 13.90 -10.11 -5.18
CA VAL A 518 12.71 -9.26 -5.29
C VAL A 518 12.18 -8.94 -3.89
N TYR A 519 12.02 -7.65 -3.58
CA TYR A 519 11.38 -7.25 -2.32
C TYR A 519 9.92 -7.71 -2.30
N SER A 520 9.51 -8.37 -1.22
CA SER A 520 8.15 -8.86 -1.03
C SER A 520 7.70 -8.78 0.42
N VAL A 521 6.39 -8.66 0.60
CA VAL A 521 5.70 -8.79 1.88
C VAL A 521 4.54 -9.77 1.75
N PHE A 522 4.33 -10.56 2.79
CA PHE A 522 3.32 -11.61 2.89
C PHE A 522 2.14 -11.07 3.68
N ARG A 523 1.05 -10.82 2.97
CA ARG A 523 -0.18 -10.31 3.51
C ARG A 523 -1.06 -11.42 4.03
N TYR A 524 -1.46 -11.30 5.30
CA TYR A 524 -2.42 -12.17 5.97
C TYR A 524 -3.64 -11.38 6.40
N MET A 525 -4.80 -12.03 6.36
CA MET A 525 -6.04 -11.47 6.87
C MET A 525 -6.30 -12.04 8.27
N PHE A 526 -6.56 -11.13 9.21
CA PHE A 526 -7.02 -11.42 10.56
C PHE A 526 -8.48 -11.04 10.63
N TYR A 527 -9.30 -11.90 11.21
CA TYR A 527 -10.75 -11.69 11.31
C TYR A 527 -11.32 -12.31 12.59
N GLN A 528 -12.44 -11.74 13.04
CA GLN A 528 -13.24 -12.22 14.17
C GLN A 528 -14.56 -12.75 13.66
#